data_AF-A0A924DNM9-F1
#
_entry.id   AF-A0A924DNM9-F1
#
_cell.length_a   1.000
_cell.length_b   1.000
_cell.length_c   1.000
_cell.angle_alpha   90.00
_cell.angle_beta   90.00
_cell.angle_gamma   90.00
#
_symmetry.space_group_name_H-M   'P 1'
#
loop_
_entity.id
_entity.type
_entity.pdbx_description
1 polymer ?
#
loop_
_entity_poly.entity_id
_entity_poly.type
_entity_poly.pdbx_seq_one_letter_code
_entity_poly.pdbx_strand_id
1 'polypeptide(L)'
;MRKFLQSNLDTVSLITIFITLILFLTALYFTGLTHDILLEAGVFLVSVKLIIMAFQNKQSADNTLREIKEIQKVLQKISNKKD
;
A
#
# COMPACT_ATOMS: atom_id res chain seq x y z
N MET A 1 3.48 -14.30 15.55
CA MET A 1 3.83 -14.34 14.10
C MET A 1 3.20 -13.19 13.27
N ARG A 2 2.86 -12.04 13.88
CA ARG A 2 2.12 -10.93 13.24
C ARG A 2 2.94 -9.65 13.06
N LYS A 3 4.14 -9.59 13.67
CA LYS A 3 5.05 -8.42 13.65
C LYS A 3 5.99 -8.37 12.45
N PHE A 4 6.15 -9.47 11.69
CA PHE A 4 7.10 -9.54 10.59
C PHE A 4 6.53 -9.03 9.26
N LEU A 5 5.21 -8.96 9.09
CA LEU A 5 4.60 -8.59 7.80
C LEU A 5 4.20 -7.10 7.65
N GLN A 6 4.21 -6.33 8.74
CA GLN A 6 3.94 -4.89 8.68
C GLN A 6 5.21 -4.07 8.42
N SER A 7 6.35 -4.47 8.96
CA SER A 7 7.61 -3.72 8.78
C SER A 7 8.21 -3.88 7.37
N ASN A 8 7.99 -5.03 6.72
CA ASN A 8 8.62 -5.31 5.43
C ASN A 8 7.92 -4.63 4.25
N LEU A 9 6.61 -4.34 4.33
CA LEU A 9 5.91 -3.68 3.22
C LEU A 9 6.19 -2.18 3.13
N ASP A 10 6.39 -1.51 4.27
CA ASP A 10 6.92 -0.14 4.28
C ASP A 10 8.34 -0.12 3.73
N THR A 11 9.17 -1.09 4.11
CA THR A 11 10.57 -1.16 3.64
C THR A 11 10.66 -1.49 2.15
N VAL A 12 9.88 -2.47 1.67
CA VAL A 12 9.83 -2.84 0.24
C VAL A 12 9.19 -1.73 -0.60
N SER A 13 8.15 -1.06 -0.10
CA SER A 13 7.57 0.10 -0.77
C SER A 13 8.56 1.24 -0.85
N LEU A 14 9.27 1.54 0.24
CA LEU A 14 10.31 2.56 0.29
C LEU A 14 11.46 2.24 -0.67
N ILE A 15 11.94 0.99 -0.69
CA ILE A 15 12.95 0.50 -1.64
C ILE A 15 12.45 0.66 -3.08
N THR A 16 11.20 0.30 -3.36
CA THR A 16 10.61 0.42 -4.69
C THR A 16 10.54 1.88 -5.12
N ILE A 17 10.09 2.78 -4.25
CA ILE A 17 10.08 4.23 -4.50
C ILE A 17 11.50 4.74 -4.78
N PHE A 18 12.47 4.31 -3.98
CA PHE A 18 13.86 4.75 -4.09
C PHE A 18 14.53 4.27 -5.39
N ILE A 19 14.34 2.99 -5.74
CA ILE A 19 14.82 2.42 -7.00
C ILE A 19 14.16 3.14 -8.18
N THR A 20 12.84 3.36 -8.12
CA THR A 20 12.10 4.04 -9.21
C THR A 20 12.57 5.49 -9.35
N LEU A 21 12.89 6.17 -8.24
CA LEU A 21 13.47 7.52 -8.25
C LEU A 21 14.86 7.55 -8.88
N ILE A 22 15.73 6.59 -8.54
CA ILE A 22 17.07 6.49 -9.14
C ILE A 22 16.98 6.23 -10.64
N LEU A 23 16.15 5.27 -11.07
CA LEU A 23 15.95 5.00 -12.50
C LEU A 23 15.36 6.22 -13.22
N PHE A 24 14.42 6.94 -12.61
CA PHE A 24 13.86 8.18 -13.16
C PHE A 24 14.91 9.27 -13.34
N LEU A 25 15.74 9.52 -12.32
CA LEU A 25 16.84 10.49 -12.40
C LEU A 25 17.88 10.09 -13.45
N THR A 26 18.16 8.80 -13.56
CA THR A 26 19.10 8.26 -14.56
C THR A 26 18.54 8.43 -15.97
N ALA A 27 17.27 8.09 -16.20
CA ALA A 27 16.60 8.32 -17.47
C ALA A 27 16.65 9.80 -17.85
N LEU A 28 16.25 10.69 -16.93
CA LEU A 28 16.23 12.14 -17.14
C LEU A 28 17.61 12.71 -17.53
N TYR A 29 18.68 12.14 -16.97
CA TYR A 29 20.05 12.53 -17.31
C TYR A 29 20.49 12.05 -18.69
N PHE A 30 20.07 10.84 -19.09
CA PHE A 30 20.46 10.24 -20.38
C PHE A 30 19.62 10.71 -21.57
N THR A 31 18.30 10.88 -21.41
CA THR A 31 17.39 11.32 -22.50
C THR A 31 17.24 12.83 -22.60
N GLY A 32 17.63 13.57 -21.55
CA GLY A 32 17.51 15.03 -21.48
C GLY A 32 16.08 15.47 -21.14
N LEU A 33 15.95 16.68 -20.57
CA LEU A 33 14.67 17.23 -20.05
C LEU A 33 13.54 17.35 -21.08
N THR A 34 13.81 17.21 -22.37
CA THR A 34 12.91 17.52 -23.48
C THR A 34 12.33 16.30 -24.19
N HIS A 35 12.83 15.09 -23.95
CA HIS A 35 12.25 13.87 -24.52
C HIS A 35 11.39 13.19 -23.44
N ASP A 36 10.09 13.03 -23.69
CA ASP A 36 9.12 12.21 -22.94
C ASP A 36 9.02 12.36 -21.41
N ILE A 37 9.47 13.49 -20.84
CA ILE A 37 9.43 13.78 -19.40
C ILE A 37 8.05 13.60 -18.76
N LEU A 38 6.96 13.88 -19.49
CA LEU A 38 5.59 13.70 -19.03
C LEU A 38 5.18 12.23 -18.98
N LEU A 39 5.68 11.42 -19.91
CA LEU A 39 5.46 9.98 -19.95
C LEU A 39 6.17 9.31 -18.76
N GLU A 40 7.44 9.66 -18.54
CA GLU A 40 8.25 9.08 -17.48
C GLU A 40 7.83 9.55 -16.08
N ALA A 41 7.51 10.83 -15.91
CA ALA A 41 6.92 11.34 -14.67
C ALA A 41 5.52 10.74 -14.42
N GLY A 42 4.74 10.49 -15.47
CA GLY A 42 3.44 9.82 -15.39
C GLY A 42 3.56 8.40 -14.85
N VAL A 43 4.50 7.61 -15.37
CA VAL A 43 4.76 6.24 -14.89
C VAL A 43 5.23 6.26 -13.43
N PHE A 44 6.15 7.15 -13.06
CA PHE A 44 6.60 7.31 -11.66
C PHE A 44 5.44 7.67 -10.72
N LEU A 45 4.59 8.62 -11.11
CA LEU A 45 3.44 9.07 -10.31
C LEU A 45 2.39 7.96 -10.15
N VAL A 46 2.17 7.14 -11.18
CA VAL A 46 1.29 5.96 -11.11
C VAL A 46 1.84 4.94 -10.11
N SER A 47 3.15 4.66 -10.12
CA SER A 47 3.77 3.75 -9.15
C SER A 47 3.60 4.24 -7.71
N VAL A 48 3.88 5.53 -7.44
CA VAL A 48 3.68 6.12 -6.10
C VAL A 48 2.21 6.05 -5.68
N LYS A 49 1.28 6.38 -6.58
CA LYS A 49 -0.17 6.32 -6.31
C LYS A 49 -0.63 4.91 -5.97
N LEU A 50 -0.16 3.89 -6.69
CA LEU A 50 -0.50 2.49 -6.45
C LEU A 50 0.03 2.01 -5.09
N ILE A 51 1.24 2.43 -4.70
CA ILE A 51 1.83 2.11 -3.40
C ILE A 51 1.00 2.74 -2.26
N ILE A 52 0.67 4.03 -2.38
CA ILE A 52 -0.16 4.74 -1.39
C ILE A 52 -1.56 4.13 -1.30
N MET A 53 -2.14 3.74 -2.44
CA MET A 53 -3.46 3.08 -2.49
C MET A 53 -3.43 1.71 -1.82
N ALA A 54 -2.38 0.90 -2.04
CA ALA A 54 -2.22 -0.39 -1.40
C ALA A 54 -2.11 -0.28 0.14
N PHE A 55 -1.41 0.75 0.63
CA PHE A 55 -1.31 1.03 2.06
C PHE A 55 -2.67 1.40 2.67
N GLN A 56 -3.39 2.34 2.07
CA GLN A 56 -4.72 2.74 2.52
C GLN A 56 -5.72 1.58 2.48
N ASN A 57 -5.66 0.75 1.44
CA ASN A 57 -6.54 -0.41 1.30
C ASN A 57 -6.27 -1.46 2.39
N LYS A 58 -5.01 -1.65 2.80
CA LYS A 58 -4.68 -2.50 3.94
C LYS A 58 -5.27 -1.99 5.25
N GLN A 59 -5.17 -0.69 5.51
CA GLN A 59 -5.76 -0.10 6.72
C GLN A 59 -7.28 -0.24 6.73
N SER A 60 -7.93 0.01 5.59
CA SER A 60 -9.37 -0.18 5.44
C SER A 60 -9.77 -1.64 5.66
N ALA A 61 -9.03 -2.59 5.08
CA ALA A 61 -9.29 -4.01 5.26
C ALA A 61 -9.14 -4.45 6.72
N ASP A 62 -8.12 -3.97 7.44
CA ASP A 62 -7.94 -4.27 8.86
C ASP A 62 -9.10 -3.73 9.72
N ASN A 63 -9.62 -2.53 9.40
CA ASN A 63 -10.78 -1.97 10.08
C ASN A 63 -12.04 -2.80 9.83
N THR A 64 -12.34 -3.13 8.57
CA THR A 64 -13.47 -4.00 8.22
C THR A 64 -13.37 -5.36 8.93
N LEU A 65 -12.16 -5.94 9.02
CA LEU A 65 -11.96 -7.23 9.68
C LEU A 65 -12.14 -7.15 11.20
N ARG A 66 -11.89 -5.98 11.82
CA ARG A 66 -12.22 -5.74 13.23
C ARG A 66 -13.73 -5.65 13.43
N GLU A 67 -14.42 -4.87 12.60
CA GLU A 67 -15.87 -4.72 12.68
C GLU A 67 -16.58 -6.08 12.52
N ILE A 68 -16.18 -6.89 11.53
CA ILE A 68 -16.70 -8.26 11.35
C ILE A 68 -16.50 -9.11 12.62
N LYS A 69 -15.33 -9.03 13.26
CA LYS A 69 -15.06 -9.76 14.50
C LYS A 69 -15.92 -9.28 15.67
N GLU A 70 -16.22 -8.00 15.74
CA GLU A 70 -17.12 -7.47 16.77
C GLU A 70 -18.55 -7.94 16.57
N ILE A 71 -19.05 -7.92 15.32
CA ILE A 71 -20.37 -8.46 14.97
C ILE A 71 -20.45 -9.96 15.35
N GLN A 72 -19.43 -10.75 14.99
CA GLN A 72 -19.39 -12.17 15.36
C GLN A 72 -19.42 -12.40 16.87
N LYS A 73 -18.71 -11.57 17.66
CA LYS A 73 -18.74 -11.66 19.12
C LYS A 73 -20.11 -11.34 19.70
N VAL A 74 -20.79 -10.32 19.16
CA VAL A 74 -22.15 -9.95 19.59
C VAL A 74 -23.13 -11.07 19.26
N LEU A 75 -23.05 -11.64 18.06
CA LEU A 75 -23.90 -12.77 17.65
C LEU A 75 -23.67 -14.00 18.54
N GLN A 76 -22.42 -14.35 18.86
CA GLN A 76 -22.12 -15.44 19.80
C GLN A 76 -22.70 -15.18 21.19
N LYS A 77 -22.59 -13.96 21.72
CA LYS A 77 -23.19 -13.60 23.00
C LYS A 77 -24.71 -13.75 22.99
N ILE A 78 -25.37 -13.38 21.90
CA ILE A 78 -26.83 -13.51 21.78
C ILE A 78 -27.23 -14.99 21.67
N SER A 79 -26.50 -15.78 20.89
CA SER A 79 -26.73 -17.22 20.75
C SER A 79 -26.58 -17.95 22.09
N ASN A 80 -25.51 -17.66 22.84
CA ASN A 80 -25.19 -18.34 24.10
C ASN A 80 -26.03 -17.85 25.30
N LYS A 81 -26.92 -16.88 25.11
CA LYS A 81 -27.87 -16.39 26.13
C LYS A 81 -29.27 -17.00 25.95
N LYS A 82 -29.49 -17.75 24.87
CA LYS A 82 -30.78 -18.37 24.55
C LYS A 82 -30.91 -19.81 25.07
N ASP A 83 -29.82 -20.38 25.57
CA ASP A 83 -29.76 -21.61 26.38
C ASP A 83 -29.66 -21.25 27.87
#